data_AF-T1GTT4-F1
#
_entry.id   AF-T1GTT4-F1
#
_cell.length_a   1.000
_cell.length_b   1.000
_cell.length_c   1.000
_cell.angle_alpha   90.00
_cell.angle_beta   90.00
_cell.angle_gamma   90.00
#
_symmetry.space_group_name_H-M   'P 1'
#
loop_
_entity.id
_entity.type
_entity.pdbx_description
1 polymer ?
#
loop_
_entity_poly.entity_id
_entity_poly.type
_entity_poly.pdbx_seq_one_letter_code
_entity_poly.pdbx_strand_id
1 'polypeptide(L)'
;MEAGYLLVTVNEIIFYTSPAKVSLVAQLHLKTEPCYNANCVQIKETKYLWGDLFTYSQVWKKVLVPAPCTFDKGASEAVYSIFPWGIVYHHISPVIFMKARKNQAEREGMRRAHVKDGAAMCEAMFNFEQRD
;
A
#
# COMPACT_ATOMS: atom_id res chain seq x y z
N MET A 1 3.54 1.05 15.68
CA MET A 1 2.81 1.01 14.40
C MET A 1 3.60 0.08 13.48
N GLU A 2 3.14 -1.14 13.26
CA GLU A 2 3.84 -2.06 12.34
C GLU A 2 3.39 -1.76 10.90
N ALA A 3 4.35 -1.59 10.00
CA ALA A 3 4.09 -1.30 8.60
C ALA A 3 3.70 -2.58 7.83
N GLY A 4 2.83 -2.43 6.83
CA GLY A 4 2.51 -3.48 5.87
C GLY A 4 3.30 -3.31 4.58
N TYR A 5 3.77 -4.42 4.00
CA TYR A 5 4.47 -4.45 2.71
C TYR A 5 3.71 -5.32 1.72
N LEU A 6 3.68 -4.93 0.46
CA LEU A 6 3.05 -5.70 -0.61
C LEU A 6 4.10 -6.08 -1.64
N LEU A 7 4.24 -7.38 -1.87
CA LEU A 7 5.02 -7.93 -2.97
C LEU A 7 4.06 -8.47 -4.02
N VAL A 8 4.24 -8.02 -5.27
CA VAL A 8 3.43 -8.45 -6.41
C VAL A 8 4.38 -9.06 -7.44
N THR A 9 4.13 -10.31 -7.79
CA THR A 9 4.83 -11.01 -8.87
C THR A 9 3.83 -11.35 -9.99
N VAL A 10 4.29 -12.01 -11.04
CA VAL A 10 3.40 -12.49 -12.11
C VAL A 10 2.45 -13.59 -11.62
N ASN A 11 2.84 -14.35 -10.59
CA ASN A 11 2.14 -15.56 -10.16
C ASN A 11 1.46 -15.43 -8.81
N GLU A 12 1.93 -14.53 -7.95
CA GLU A 12 1.47 -14.42 -6.57
C GLU A 12 1.47 -12.98 -6.05
N ILE A 13 0.57 -12.74 -5.10
CA ILE A 13 0.44 -11.49 -4.36
C ILE A 13 0.63 -11.83 -2.88
N ILE A 14 1.65 -11.24 -2.25
CA ILE A 14 1.99 -11.47 -0.86
C ILE A 14 1.88 -10.16 -0.09
N PHE A 15 1.04 -10.16 0.94
CA PHE A 15 0.87 -9.04 1.86
C PHE A 15 1.51 -9.37 3.21
N TYR A 16 2.63 -8.72 3.50
CA TYR A 16 3.35 -8.84 4.76
C TYR A 16 2.75 -7.87 5.78
N THR A 17 2.10 -8.39 6.81
CA THR A 17 1.50 -7.61 7.90
C THR A 17 1.37 -8.47 9.16
N SER A 18 0.82 -7.94 10.25
CA SER A 18 0.41 -8.76 11.39
C SER A 18 -0.92 -9.46 11.08
N PRO A 19 -0.99 -10.81 10.99
CA PRO A 19 -2.22 -11.52 10.66
C PRO A 19 -3.35 -11.23 11.66
N ALA A 20 -3.01 -11.02 12.92
CA ALA A 20 -3.95 -10.66 13.99
C ALA A 20 -4.69 -9.33 13.74
N LYS A 21 -4.13 -8.43 12.92
CA LYS A 21 -4.76 -7.15 12.56
C LYS A 21 -5.68 -7.24 11.35
N VAL A 22 -5.67 -8.38 10.64
CA VAL A 22 -6.49 -8.58 9.45
C VAL A 22 -7.81 -9.21 9.86
N SER A 23 -8.88 -8.42 9.88
CA SER A 23 -10.22 -8.89 10.21
C SER A 23 -10.71 -9.94 9.21
N LEU A 24 -11.67 -10.77 9.64
CA LEU A 24 -12.29 -11.77 8.77
C LEU A 24 -12.90 -11.14 7.50
N VAL A 25 -13.51 -9.97 7.62
CA VAL A 25 -14.07 -9.24 6.47
C VAL A 25 -12.97 -8.85 5.47
N ALA A 26 -11.81 -8.40 5.96
CA ALA A 26 -10.68 -8.09 5.11
C ALA A 26 -10.11 -9.36 4.45
N GLN A 27 -9.98 -10.46 5.19
CA GLN A 27 -9.54 -11.75 4.65
C GLN A 27 -10.45 -12.24 3.51
N LEU A 28 -11.76 -12.16 3.70
CA LEU A 28 -12.76 -12.50 2.67
C LEU A 28 -12.64 -11.59 1.44
N HIS A 29 -12.49 -10.28 1.64
CA HIS A 29 -12.31 -9.32 0.55
C HIS A 29 -11.03 -9.60 -0.25
N LEU A 30 -9.95 -9.99 0.43
CA LEU A 30 -8.65 -10.31 -0.14
C LEU A 30 -8.56 -11.76 -0.68
N LYS A 31 -9.61 -12.57 -0.51
CA LYS A 31 -9.69 -13.96 -0.98
C LYS A 31 -8.51 -14.81 -0.49
N THR A 32 -8.16 -14.67 0.79
CA THR A 32 -6.95 -15.28 1.36
C THR A 32 -7.01 -16.81 1.40
N GLU A 33 -8.21 -17.39 1.56
CA GLU A 33 -8.40 -18.84 1.57
C GLU A 33 -9.69 -19.25 0.82
N PRO A 34 -9.63 -20.28 -0.04
CA PRO A 34 -8.42 -20.95 -0.54
C PRO A 34 -7.67 -20.12 -1.61
N CYS A 35 -6.34 -20.03 -1.50
CA CYS A 35 -5.50 -19.21 -2.39
C CYS A 35 -5.01 -20.00 -3.63
N TYR A 36 -5.94 -20.33 -4.54
CA TYR A 36 -5.64 -21.03 -5.80
C TYR A 36 -5.83 -20.17 -7.06
N ASN A 37 -6.25 -18.92 -6.91
CA ASN A 37 -6.52 -18.02 -8.03
C ASN A 37 -5.42 -16.95 -8.15
N ALA A 38 -5.20 -16.41 -9.34
CA ALA A 38 -4.16 -15.40 -9.58
C ALA A 38 -4.36 -14.09 -8.78
N ASN A 39 -5.55 -13.86 -8.22
CA ASN A 39 -5.91 -12.66 -7.48
C ASN A 39 -6.04 -12.89 -5.97
N CYS A 40 -5.60 -14.05 -5.46
CA CYS A 40 -5.63 -14.33 -4.03
C CYS A 40 -4.41 -13.69 -3.36
N VAL A 41 -4.61 -13.20 -2.14
CA VAL A 41 -3.54 -12.55 -1.38
C VAL A 41 -3.07 -13.48 -0.27
N GLN A 42 -1.80 -13.85 -0.30
CA GLN A 42 -1.16 -14.57 0.80
C GLN A 42 -0.80 -13.59 1.91
N ILE A 43 -1.26 -13.82 3.14
CA ILE A 43 -0.87 -13.02 4.29
C ILE A 43 0.32 -13.69 4.98
N LYS A 44 1.42 -12.95 5.13
CA LYS A 44 2.61 -13.40 5.88
C LYS A 44 2.93 -12.42 7.00
N GLU A 45 3.52 -12.91 8.08
CA GLU A 45 4.02 -12.02 9.13
C GLU A 45 5.15 -11.13 8.61
N THR A 46 5.15 -9.85 8.98
CA THR A 46 6.17 -8.87 8.54
C THR A 46 7.61 -9.31 8.85
N LYS A 47 7.83 -10.13 9.89
CA LYS A 47 9.16 -10.65 10.25
C LYS A 47 9.81 -11.51 9.14
N TYR A 48 9.00 -12.12 8.28
CA TYR A 48 9.49 -12.98 7.19
C TYR A 48 9.90 -12.22 5.94
N LEU A 49 9.54 -10.93 5.82
CA LEU A 49 9.80 -10.10 4.64
C LEU A 49 11.26 -10.19 4.20
N TRP A 50 12.20 -9.97 5.12
CA TRP A 50 13.61 -9.88 4.76
C TRP A 50 14.17 -11.21 4.26
N GLY A 51 13.85 -12.33 4.93
CA GLY A 51 14.28 -13.66 4.52
C GLY A 51 13.74 -14.06 3.15
N ASP A 52 12.47 -13.72 2.89
CA ASP A 52 11.84 -13.93 1.59
C ASP A 52 12.53 -13.08 0.51
N LEU A 53 12.75 -11.78 0.73
CA LEU A 53 13.43 -10.91 -0.23
C LEU A 53 14.85 -11.39 -0.54
N PHE A 54 15.62 -11.82 0.46
CA PHE A 54 16.96 -12.40 0.24
C PHE A 54 16.89 -13.67 -0.62
N THR A 55 15.92 -14.54 -0.37
CA THR A 55 15.73 -15.77 -1.15
C THR A 55 15.36 -15.44 -2.60
N TYR A 56 14.40 -14.52 -2.79
CA TYR A 56 13.94 -14.11 -4.11
C TYR A 56 15.00 -13.36 -4.92
N SER A 57 15.86 -12.57 -4.26
CA SER A 57 16.95 -11.82 -4.90
C SER A 57 17.92 -12.71 -5.69
N GLN A 58 18.01 -14.01 -5.34
CA GLN A 58 18.87 -14.98 -6.01
C GLN A 58 18.28 -15.50 -7.32
N VAL A 59 16.95 -15.42 -7.49
CA VAL A 59 16.23 -16.03 -8.63
C VAL A 59 15.68 -14.97 -9.59
N TRP A 60 15.32 -13.80 -9.07
CA TRP A 60 14.72 -12.74 -9.87
C TRP A 60 15.73 -12.07 -10.82
N LYS A 61 15.30 -11.88 -12.06
CA LYS A 61 16.09 -11.20 -13.10
C LYS A 61 15.91 -9.68 -13.09
N LYS A 62 14.74 -9.22 -12.64
CA LYS A 62 14.39 -7.81 -12.59
C LYS A 62 13.35 -7.56 -11.51
N VAL A 63 13.55 -6.55 -10.69
CA VAL A 63 12.63 -6.16 -9.61
C VAL A 63 12.39 -4.65 -9.66
N LEU A 64 11.12 -4.24 -9.62
CA LEU A 64 10.78 -2.83 -9.45
C LEU A 64 10.85 -2.50 -7.95
N VAL A 65 11.83 -1.70 -7.56
CA VAL A 65 11.87 -1.10 -6.22
C VAL A 65 11.48 0.38 -6.35
N PRO A 66 10.37 0.82 -5.72
CA PRO A 66 9.83 2.17 -5.93
C PRO A 66 10.85 3.27 -5.70
N ALA A 67 11.18 4.01 -6.76
CA ALA A 67 12.05 5.18 -6.68
C ALA A 67 11.31 6.39 -6.08
N PRO A 68 12.02 7.33 -5.44
CA PRO A 68 11.43 8.56 -4.93
C PRO A 68 10.87 9.44 -6.07
N CYS A 69 9.82 10.20 -5.76
CA CYS A 69 9.26 11.24 -6.60
C CYS A 69 8.77 12.42 -5.74
N THR A 70 8.20 13.46 -6.36
CA THR A 70 7.68 14.63 -5.64
C THR A 70 6.59 14.31 -4.61
N PHE A 71 5.88 13.18 -4.78
CA PHE A 71 4.74 12.79 -3.96
C PHE A 71 5.00 11.57 -3.07
N ASP A 72 6.15 10.91 -3.21
CA ASP A 72 6.47 9.67 -2.49
C ASP A 72 7.99 9.54 -2.28
N LYS A 73 8.43 9.08 -1.11
CA LYS A 73 9.86 8.92 -0.80
C LYS A 73 10.46 7.65 -1.38
N GLY A 74 9.66 6.77 -1.97
CA GLY A 74 10.11 5.48 -2.48
C GLY A 74 10.38 4.48 -1.36
N ALA A 75 11.08 3.40 -1.71
CA ALA A 75 11.46 2.37 -0.76
C ALA A 75 12.63 2.82 0.14
N SER A 76 12.74 2.23 1.33
CA SER A 76 13.88 2.47 2.21
C SER A 76 15.16 1.84 1.65
N GLU A 77 16.31 2.38 2.05
CA GLU A 77 17.62 1.84 1.66
C GLU A 77 17.78 0.36 2.03
N ALA A 78 17.19 -0.06 3.16
CA ALA A 78 17.19 -1.46 3.58
C ALA A 78 16.56 -2.41 2.55
N VAL A 79 15.57 -1.96 1.79
CA VAL A 79 14.98 -2.75 0.69
C VAL A 79 15.91 -2.76 -0.52
N TYR A 80 16.52 -1.62 -0.85
CA TYR A 80 17.46 -1.51 -1.97
C TYR A 80 18.70 -2.39 -1.76
N SER A 81 19.28 -2.40 -0.56
CA SER A 81 20.52 -3.10 -0.25
C SER A 81 20.45 -4.63 -0.35
N ILE A 82 19.24 -5.21 -0.40
CA ILE A 82 19.04 -6.66 -0.51
C ILE A 82 19.27 -7.15 -1.94
N PHE A 83 18.96 -6.32 -2.92
CA PHE A 83 19.00 -6.71 -4.32
C PHE A 83 20.35 -6.34 -4.94
N PRO A 84 20.93 -7.22 -5.76
CA PRO A 84 22.07 -6.85 -6.59
C PRO A 84 21.74 -5.69 -7.54
N TRP A 85 22.66 -4.73 -7.69
CA TRP A 85 22.46 -3.53 -8.51
C TRP A 85 21.96 -3.80 -9.94
N GLY A 86 22.38 -4.91 -10.55
CA GLY A 86 22.03 -5.25 -11.93
C GLY A 86 20.58 -5.67 -12.16
N ILE A 87 19.83 -6.03 -11.11
CA ILE A 87 18.44 -6.50 -11.23
C ILE A 87 17.42 -5.43 -10.81
N VAL A 88 17.84 -4.37 -10.14
CA VAL A 88 16.93 -3.33 -9.65
C VAL A 88 16.52 -2.40 -10.79
N TYR A 89 15.22 -2.32 -11.02
CA TYR A 89 14.62 -1.34 -11.91
C TYR A 89 14.13 -0.14 -11.11
N HIS A 90 14.92 0.93 -11.12
CA HIS A 90 14.60 2.18 -10.44
C HIS A 90 13.54 2.95 -11.22
N HIS A 91 12.28 2.83 -10.80
CA HIS A 91 11.18 3.58 -11.37
C HIS A 91 10.11 3.87 -10.32
N ILE A 92 9.34 4.93 -10.53
CA ILE A 92 8.22 5.29 -9.66
C ILE A 92 7.20 4.16 -9.68
N SER A 93 6.61 3.83 -8.53
CA SER A 93 5.53 2.84 -8.45
C SER A 93 4.37 3.24 -9.38
N PRO A 94 3.91 2.37 -10.30
CA PRO A 94 2.76 2.65 -11.16
C PRO A 94 1.50 3.02 -10.37
N VAL A 95 1.38 2.51 -9.14
CA VAL A 95 0.25 2.77 -8.23
C VAL A 95 0.09 4.26 -7.94
N ILE A 96 1.19 5.03 -7.90
CA ILE A 96 1.16 6.47 -7.66
C ILE A 96 0.37 7.19 -8.76
N PHE A 97 0.64 6.85 -10.04
CA PHE A 97 -0.10 7.43 -11.16
C PHE A 97 -1.53 6.92 -11.25
N MET A 98 -1.75 5.64 -10.93
CA MET A 98 -3.10 5.07 -10.90
C MET A 98 -3.98 5.77 -9.87
N LYS A 99 -3.49 5.98 -8.64
CA LYS A 99 -4.27 6.64 -7.58
C LYS A 99 -4.43 8.15 -7.77
N ALA A 100 -3.58 8.79 -8.57
CA ALA A 100 -3.67 10.21 -8.85
C ALA A 100 -4.91 10.58 -9.67
N ARG A 101 -5.40 9.66 -10.53
CA ARG A 101 -6.60 9.86 -11.35
C ARG A 101 -7.81 9.19 -10.71
N LYS A 102 -8.68 9.99 -10.09
CA LYS A 102 -9.90 9.49 -9.45
C LYS A 102 -10.95 9.06 -10.44
N ASN A 103 -11.55 7.90 -10.19
CA ASN A 103 -12.76 7.48 -10.90
C ASN A 103 -14.00 8.23 -10.39
N GLN A 104 -15.14 8.05 -11.07
CA GLN A 104 -16.37 8.77 -10.74
C GLN A 104 -16.85 8.50 -9.31
N ALA A 105 -16.83 7.24 -8.86
CA ALA A 105 -17.26 6.86 -7.52
C ALA A 105 -16.36 7.49 -6.43
N GLU A 106 -15.04 7.53 -6.66
CA GLU A 106 -14.10 8.20 -5.76
C GLU A 106 -14.35 9.71 -5.71
N ARG A 107 -14.60 10.37 -6.86
CA ARG A 107 -14.88 11.81 -6.92
C ARG A 107 -16.16 12.18 -6.17
N GLU A 108 -17.22 11.39 -6.34
CA GLU A 108 -18.46 11.57 -5.59
C GLU A 108 -18.26 11.32 -4.09
N GLY A 109 -17.45 10.31 -3.73
CA GLY A 109 -17.03 10.06 -2.36
C GLY A 109 -16.31 11.27 -1.75
N MET A 110 -15.35 11.84 -2.47
CA MET A 110 -14.63 13.05 -2.06
C MET A 110 -15.58 14.25 -1.91
N ARG A 111 -16.52 14.44 -2.83
CA ARG A 111 -17.54 15.51 -2.72
C ARG A 111 -18.38 15.36 -1.46
N ARG A 112 -18.87 14.15 -1.17
CA ARG A 112 -19.64 13.88 0.06
C ARG A 112 -18.81 14.11 1.32
N ALA A 113 -17.52 13.75 1.30
CA ALA A 113 -16.62 14.02 2.41
C ALA A 113 -16.43 15.53 2.64
N HIS A 114 -16.17 16.31 1.58
CA HIS A 114 -16.02 17.76 1.69
C HIS A 114 -17.28 18.49 2.18
N VAL A 115 -18.47 18.03 1.82
CA VAL A 115 -19.71 18.61 2.36
C VAL A 115 -19.80 18.42 3.87
N LYS A 116 -19.44 17.23 4.38
CA LYS A 116 -19.41 16.94 5.82
C LYS A 116 -18.33 17.75 6.54
N ASP A 117 -17.15 17.84 5.93
CA ASP A 117 -16.02 18.60 6.46
C ASP A 117 -16.31 20.11 6.51
N GLY A 118 -16.95 20.65 5.48
CA GLY A 118 -17.42 22.03 5.45
C GLY A 118 -18.44 22.33 6.55
N ALA A 119 -19.41 21.43 6.79
CA ALA A 119 -20.36 21.59 7.88
C ALA A 119 -19.66 21.57 9.26
N ALA A 120 -18.74 20.63 9.48
CA ALA A 120 -17.95 20.55 10.70
C ALA A 120 -17.07 21.80 10.91
N MET A 121 -16.51 22.36 9.83
CA MET A 121 -15.71 23.59 9.89
C MET A 121 -16.56 24.80 10.27
N CYS A 122 -17.77 24.94 9.70
CA CYS A 122 -18.68 26.02 10.09
C CYS A 122 -19.03 25.96 11.58
N GLU A 123 -19.31 24.77 12.10
CA GLU A 123 -19.58 24.57 13.53
C GLU A 123 -18.34 24.89 14.39
N ALA A 124 -17.15 24.44 13.97
CA ALA A 124 -15.91 24.75 14.66
C ALA A 124 -15.65 26.27 14.70
N MET A 125 -15.85 26.97 13.59
CA MET A 125 -15.67 28.42 13.49
C MET A 125 -16.70 29.18 14.32
N PHE A 126 -17.98 28.79 14.26
CA PHE A 126 -19.00 29.37 15.11
C PHE A 126 -18.66 29.23 16.60
N ASN A 127 -18.18 28.05 17.01
CA ASN A 127 -17.77 27.81 18.39
C ASN A 127 -16.54 28.63 18.81
N PHE A 128 -15.63 28.96 17.88
CA PHE A 128 -14.52 29.86 18.16
C PHE A 128 -15.01 31.30 18.33
N GLU A 129 -15.88 31.78 17.43
CA GLU A 129 -16.43 33.14 17.51
C GLU A 129 -17.26 33.39 18.78
N GLN A 130 -17.95 32.38 19.32
CA GLN A 130 -18.73 32.51 20.57
C GLN A 130 -17.87 32.52 21.85
N ARG A 131 -16.57 32.23 21.74
CA ARG A 131 -15.65 32.17 22.89
C ARG A 131 -14.78 33.42 23.05
N ASP A 132 -14.85 34.35 22.09
CA ASP A 132 -14.33 35.71 22.18
C ASP A 132 -15.40 36.67 22.71
#